data_AF-A0A1F7D0A8-F1
#
_entry.id   AF-A0A1F7D0A8-F1
#
_cell.length_a   1.000
_cell.length_b   1.000
_cell.length_c   1.000
_cell.angle_alpha   90.00
_cell.angle_beta   90.00
_cell.angle_gamma   90.00
#
_symmetry.space_group_name_H-M   'P 1'
#
loop_
_entity.id
_entity.type
_entity.pdbx_description
1 polymer ?
#
loop_
_entity_poly.entity_id
_entity_poly.type
_entity_poly.pdbx_seq_one_letter_code
_entity_poly.pdbx_strand_id
1 'polypeptide(L)'
;MHTKRFGLYIIVFLLVFGYVGLVFTAKRQPQVQDAPLSYPSEEECEEVTGSACKFVMCDLIPEGKTFEEVCGRGFTKGWQPQQSSS
;
A
#
# COMPACT_ATOMS: atom_id res chain seq x y z
N MET A 1 20.12 44.99 19.75
CA MET A 1 19.86 44.65 18.32
C MET A 1 19.72 43.14 18.05
N HIS A 2 19.60 42.25 19.05
CA HIS A 2 19.53 40.79 18.82
C HIS A 2 18.10 40.20 18.77
N THR A 3 17.14 40.84 19.42
CA THR A 3 15.78 40.29 19.61
C THR A 3 14.95 40.26 18.32
N LYS A 4 15.15 41.24 17.42
CA LYS A 4 14.41 41.32 16.13
C LYS A 4 14.84 40.24 15.13
N ARG A 5 16.12 39.84 15.15
CA ARG A 5 16.65 38.77 14.29
C ARG A 5 16.19 37.39 14.79
N PHE A 6 16.15 37.21 16.11
CA PHE A 6 15.65 35.99 16.74
C PHE A 6 14.18 35.71 16.40
N GLY A 7 13.33 36.74 16.44
CA GLY A 7 11.92 36.62 16.03
C GLY A 7 11.75 36.20 14.57
N LEU A 8 12.61 36.71 13.67
CA LEU A 8 12.57 36.34 12.25
C LEU A 8 12.97 34.88 12.02
N TYR A 9 13.97 34.36 12.74
CA TYR A 9 14.34 32.95 12.65
C TYR A 9 13.23 32.01 13.12
N ILE A 10 12.49 32.36 14.18
CA ILE A 10 11.36 31.56 14.68
C ILE A 10 10.24 31.50 13.62
N ILE A 11 9.92 32.63 12.98
CA ILE A 11 8.88 32.67 11.93
C ILE A 11 9.30 31.82 10.74
N VAL A 12 10.54 31.94 10.27
CA VAL A 12 11.06 31.12 9.16
C VAL A 12 11.02 29.64 9.52
N PHE A 13 11.40 29.28 10.74
CA PHE A 13 11.36 27.90 11.23
C PHE A 13 9.93 27.34 11.23
N LEU A 14 8.95 28.10 11.74
CA LEU A 14 7.55 27.67 11.73
C LEU A 14 6.99 27.49 10.31
N LEU A 15 7.37 28.35 9.36
CA LEU A 15 6.97 28.20 7.96
C LEU A 15 7.59 26.95 7.32
N VAL A 16 8.86 26.67 7.60
CA VAL A 16 9.55 25.48 7.08
C VAL A 16 8.95 24.20 7.68
N PHE A 17 8.76 24.14 9.00
CA PHE A 17 8.18 22.96 9.65
C PHE A 17 6.72 22.74 9.26
N GLY A 18 5.94 23.82 9.12
CA GLY A 18 4.57 23.75 8.60
C GLY A 18 4.51 23.23 7.16
N TYR A 19 5.41 23.70 6.30
CA TYR A 19 5.51 23.25 4.91
C TYR A 19 5.93 21.77 4.82
N VAL A 20 6.94 21.36 5.58
CA VAL A 20 7.39 19.95 5.61
C VAL A 20 6.28 19.04 6.14
N GLY A 21 5.57 19.45 7.19
CA GLY A 21 4.41 18.72 7.72
C GLY A 21 3.31 18.57 6.67
N LEU A 22 2.98 19.63 5.94
CA LEU A 22 1.98 19.62 4.87
C LEU A 22 2.37 18.70 3.70
N VAL A 23 3.64 18.70 3.29
CA VAL A 23 4.12 17.77 2.25
C VAL A 23 4.12 16.32 2.74
N PHE A 24 4.46 16.08 4.01
CA PHE A 24 4.49 14.74 4.59
C PHE A 24 3.08 14.14 4.73
N THR A 25 2.08 14.95 5.07
CA THR A 25 0.67 14.48 5.12
C THR A 25 0.11 14.25 3.72
N ALA A 26 0.45 15.08 2.72
CA ALA A 26 0.03 14.89 1.34
C ALA A 26 0.60 13.61 0.69
N LYS A 27 1.77 13.13 1.16
CA LYS A 27 2.37 11.88 0.68
C LYS A 27 1.86 10.62 1.39
N ARG A 28 0.99 10.72 2.41
CA ARG A 28 0.24 9.58 2.92
C ARG A 28 -0.90 9.25 1.96
N GLN A 29 -0.54 8.80 0.77
CA GLN A 29 -1.46 8.02 -0.04
C GLN A 29 -1.81 6.79 0.81
N PRO A 30 -3.09 6.53 1.15
CA PRO A 30 -3.45 5.23 1.68
C PRO A 30 -2.93 4.23 0.64
N GLN A 31 -1.98 3.39 1.05
CA GLN A 31 -1.71 2.15 0.35
C GLN A 31 -2.98 1.32 0.50
N VAL A 32 -3.99 1.67 -0.30
CA VAL A 32 -5.00 0.74 -0.74
C VAL A 32 -4.14 -0.29 -1.46
N GLN A 33 -3.80 -1.36 -0.75
CA GLN A 33 -3.26 -2.55 -1.38
C GLN A 33 -4.34 -2.94 -2.39
N ASP A 34 -4.11 -2.57 -3.65
CA ASP A 34 -4.92 -3.04 -4.75
C ASP A 34 -4.96 -4.56 -4.60
N ALA A 35 -6.17 -5.10 -4.47
CA ALA A 35 -6.35 -6.53 -4.33
C ALA A 35 -5.59 -7.24 -5.45
N PRO A 36 -4.93 -8.38 -5.16
CA PRO A 36 -4.16 -9.09 -6.16
C PRO A 36 -5.06 -9.44 -7.34
N LEU A 37 -4.66 -8.98 -8.54
CA LEU A 37 -5.35 -9.27 -9.80
C LEU A 37 -5.50 -10.79 -9.95
N SER A 38 -6.74 -11.27 -9.92
CA SER A 38 -7.06 -12.67 -10.12
C SER A 38 -7.53 -12.91 -11.55
N TYR A 39 -6.91 -13.86 -12.24
CA TYR A 39 -7.26 -14.24 -13.60
C TYR A 39 -8.16 -15.50 -13.60
N PRO A 40 -9.04 -15.65 -14.60
CA PRO A 40 -9.98 -16.78 -14.67
C PRO A 40 -9.31 -18.10 -15.10
N SER A 41 -8.20 -18.05 -15.85
CA SER A 41 -7.41 -19.22 -16.24
C SER A 41 -5.91 -19.06 -15.97
N GLU A 42 -5.21 -20.19 -15.95
CA GLU A 42 -3.75 -20.23 -15.78
C GLU A 42 -3.09 -19.57 -16.97
N GLU A 43 -3.52 -19.88 -18.19
CA GLU A 43 -2.92 -19.37 -19.42
C GLU A 43 -3.02 -17.85 -19.51
N GLU A 44 -4.18 -17.27 -19.17
CA GLU A 44 -4.37 -15.81 -19.19
C GLU A 44 -3.46 -15.13 -18.15
N CYS A 45 -3.30 -15.75 -16.99
CA CYS A 45 -2.40 -15.24 -15.96
C CYS A 45 -0.94 -15.26 -16.42
N GLU A 46 -0.47 -16.38 -16.98
CA GLU A 46 0.91 -16.52 -17.42
C GLU A 46 1.22 -15.65 -18.62
N GLU A 47 0.27 -15.50 -19.56
CA GLU A 47 0.42 -14.64 -20.74
C GLU A 47 0.51 -13.15 -20.34
N VAL A 48 -0.35 -12.71 -19.41
CA VAL A 48 -0.38 -11.30 -18.99
C VAL A 48 0.80 -10.94 -18.08
N THR A 49 1.18 -11.85 -17.17
CA THR A 49 2.20 -11.57 -16.16
C THR A 49 3.61 -12.02 -16.55
N GLY A 50 3.73 -12.89 -17.56
CA GLY A 50 5.00 -13.49 -17.98
C GLY A 50 5.66 -14.36 -16.91
N SER A 51 4.90 -14.78 -15.89
CA SER A 51 5.37 -15.53 -14.72
C SER A 51 4.51 -16.76 -14.50
N ALA A 52 5.08 -17.80 -13.89
CA ALA A 52 4.30 -18.97 -13.49
C ALA A 52 3.19 -18.58 -12.53
N CYS A 53 1.97 -19.02 -12.81
CA CYS A 53 0.82 -18.69 -11.99
C CYS A 53 0.43 -19.83 -11.07
N LYS A 54 -0.25 -19.50 -9.97
CA LYS A 54 -0.84 -20.47 -9.06
C LYS A 54 -2.29 -20.13 -8.79
N PHE A 55 -3.12 -21.15 -8.67
CA PHE A 55 -4.48 -20.97 -8.22
C PHE A 55 -4.50 -20.66 -6.72
N VAL A 56 -5.02 -19.50 -6.36
CA VAL A 56 -5.13 -19.05 -4.96
C VAL A 56 -6.59 -19.08 -4.53
N MET A 57 -6.84 -19.80 -3.44
CA MET A 57 -8.10 -19.83 -2.72
C MET A 57 -7.83 -19.54 -1.24
N CYS A 58 -8.76 -18.84 -0.60
CA CYS A 58 -8.69 -18.49 0.83
C CYS A 58 -9.93 -19.06 1.51
N ASP A 59 -9.86 -20.34 1.84
CA ASP A 59 -10.94 -21.20 2.31
C ASP A 59 -10.93 -21.39 3.84
N LEU A 60 -9.80 -21.16 4.49
CA LEU A 60 -9.65 -21.30 5.94
C LEU A 60 -9.58 -19.95 6.66
N ILE A 61 -10.64 -19.61 7.39
CA ILE A 61 -10.71 -18.45 8.28
C ILE A 61 -10.65 -18.94 9.73
N PRO A 62 -9.55 -18.70 10.49
CA PRO A 62 -9.47 -19.07 11.89
C PRO A 62 -10.51 -18.36 12.76
N GLU A 63 -10.91 -19.00 13.87
CA GLU A 63 -11.89 -18.43 14.80
C GLU A 63 -11.44 -17.06 15.33
N GLY A 64 -12.36 -16.10 15.34
CA GLY A 64 -12.09 -14.74 15.81
C GLY A 64 -11.38 -13.82 14.81
N LYS A 65 -11.17 -14.26 13.57
CA LYS A 65 -10.66 -13.44 12.46
C LYS A 65 -11.72 -13.20 11.39
N THR A 66 -11.65 -12.08 10.69
CA THR A 66 -12.50 -11.84 9.52
C THR A 66 -11.83 -12.27 8.23
N PHE A 67 -12.63 -12.48 7.18
CA PHE A 67 -12.14 -12.81 5.84
C PHE A 67 -11.13 -11.78 5.32
N GLU A 68 -11.41 -10.50 5.51
CA GLU A 68 -10.55 -9.40 5.06
C GLU A 68 -9.22 -9.35 5.81
N GLU A 69 -9.19 -9.80 7.07
CA GLU A 69 -7.95 -9.87 7.85
C GLU A 69 -7.05 -11.02 7.41
N VAL A 70 -7.64 -12.11 6.92
CA VAL A 70 -6.93 -13.35 6.57
C VAL A 70 -6.55 -13.37 5.10
N CYS A 71 -7.50 -13.03 4.23
CA CYS A 71 -7.36 -13.08 2.78
C CYS A 71 -6.93 -11.72 2.19
N GLY A 72 -7.10 -10.64 2.95
CA GLY A 72 -6.93 -9.28 2.48
C GLY A 72 -8.24 -8.68 1.95
N ARG A 73 -8.37 -7.36 2.03
CA ARG A 73 -9.52 -6.64 1.46
C ARG A 73 -9.53 -6.79 -0.06
N GLY A 74 -10.67 -7.19 -0.60
CA GLY A 74 -10.87 -7.35 -2.04
C GLY A 74 -10.31 -8.65 -2.61
N PHE A 75 -9.93 -9.63 -1.78
CA PHE A 75 -9.48 -10.93 -2.26
C PHE A 75 -10.51 -11.57 -3.19
N THR A 76 -10.03 -11.99 -4.36
CA THR A 76 -10.79 -12.79 -5.33
C THR A 76 -10.05 -14.09 -5.58
N LYS A 77 -10.80 -15.20 -5.54
CA LYS A 77 -10.27 -16.50 -5.92
C LYS A 77 -9.90 -16.49 -7.40
N GLY A 78 -8.79 -17.14 -7.75
CA GLY A 78 -8.38 -17.26 -9.13
C GLY A 78 -6.87 -17.47 -9.27
N TRP A 79 -6.39 -17.38 -10.50
CA TRP A 79 -4.97 -17.49 -10.80
C TRP A 79 -4.27 -16.18 -10.47
N GLN A 80 -3.15 -16.27 -9.76
CA GLN A 80 -2.30 -15.14 -9.41
C GLN A 80 -0.84 -15.49 -9.74
N PRO A 81 -0.01 -14.51 -10.15
CA PRO A 81 1.40 -14.76 -10.40
C PRO A 81 2.09 -15.22 -9.12
N GLN A 82 2.95 -16.23 -9.21
CA GLN A 82 3.83 -16.56 -8.10
C GLN A 82 4.78 -15.37 -7.90
N GLN A 83 4.59 -14.60 -6.82
CA GLN A 83 5.58 -13.63 -6.42
C GLN A 83 6.86 -14.40 -6.08
N SER A 84 7.85 -14.32 -6.97
CA SER A 84 9.22 -14.69 -6.68
C SER A 84 9.71 -13.74 -5.59
N SER A 85 9.63 -14.18 -4.35
CA SER A 85 10.38 -13.57 -3.25
C SER A 85 11.86 -13.86 -3.53
N SER A 86 12.48 -12.99 -4.33
CA SER A 86 13.95 -12.88 -4.41
C SER A 86 14.50 -12.18 -3.18
#